data_AF-A0AAV0AKW9-F1
#
_entry.id   AF-A0AAV0AKW9-F1
#
_cell.length_a   1.000
_cell.length_b   1.000
_cell.length_c   1.000
_cell.angle_alpha   90.00
_cell.angle_beta   90.00
_cell.angle_gamma   90.00
#
_symmetry.space_group_name_H-M   'P 1'
#
loop_
_entity.id
_entity.type
_entity.pdbx_description
1 polymer ?
#
loop_
_entity_poly.entity_id
_entity_poly.type
_entity_poly.pdbx_seq_one_letter_code
_entity_poly.pdbx_strand_id
1 'polypeptide(L)'
;MLEKPGKDSDKPGKSLTNSYSKNSSDENESNSSSRKKSLSKKSSKRGAKDEILKISSTHNENLLATLKRFETMFLIDDSVSMARDRHWEMALEVVKSAIEAALPHVPDGIQLQFLNSSQNLVQAKSVDEVMNLLTSFKPNGASTPTETRLEYILNDYLQKIENEKEEKNIISKPLNIIIVTDGVADDLHNLITTIVKICKRLEAHNFPMSQVGIQFIQIGADRNVTKQLKFLDSKLEDNYGISRDIVDMIEYTGVITEKFNLKCLLGGVNKVSFSFVLFCRIIINVLILWV
;
A
#
# COMPACT_ATOMS: atom_id res chain seq x y z
N MET A 1 -51.07 -41.36 -10.67
CA MET A 1 -49.86 -41.48 -9.82
C MET A 1 -48.99 -40.28 -10.15
N LEU A 2 -49.14 -39.09 -9.56
CA LEU A 2 -49.17 -38.67 -8.15
C LEU A 2 -48.00 -39.25 -7.33
N GLU A 3 -46.94 -38.47 -7.18
CA GLU A 3 -46.35 -38.17 -5.87
C GLU A 3 -45.56 -36.85 -5.88
N LYS A 4 -45.43 -36.28 -4.70
CA LYS A 4 -45.40 -34.84 -4.34
C LYS A 4 -44.00 -34.35 -3.88
N PRO A 5 -43.81 -33.02 -3.70
CA PRO A 5 -42.54 -32.37 -3.33
C PRO A 5 -42.31 -32.24 -1.81
N GLY A 6 -41.11 -31.78 -1.41
CA GLY A 6 -40.63 -31.74 -0.02
C GLY A 6 -40.89 -30.46 0.78
N LYS A 7 -40.27 -30.38 1.98
CA LYS A 7 -39.71 -29.18 2.65
C LYS A 7 -39.24 -29.47 4.09
N ASP A 8 -38.08 -28.92 4.42
CA ASP A 8 -37.62 -28.22 5.64
C ASP A 8 -38.10 -28.54 7.08
N SER A 9 -37.09 -28.39 7.96
CA SER A 9 -37.07 -27.67 9.26
C SER A 9 -37.09 -28.43 10.60
N ASP A 10 -36.25 -27.89 11.48
CA ASP A 10 -36.26 -27.85 12.94
C ASP A 10 -35.63 -28.97 13.80
N LYS A 11 -34.46 -28.59 14.36
CA LYS A 11 -33.89 -29.08 15.63
C LYS A 11 -34.52 -28.33 16.80
N PRO A 12 -34.63 -28.99 17.97
CA PRO A 12 -34.34 -28.32 19.23
C PRO A 12 -33.35 -29.11 20.10
N GLY A 13 -32.54 -28.38 20.87
CA GLY A 13 -31.70 -28.92 21.94
C GLY A 13 -32.30 -28.71 23.34
N LYS A 14 -31.79 -29.48 24.32
CA LYS A 14 -31.57 -29.20 25.76
C LYS A 14 -31.39 -30.56 26.48
N SER A 15 -30.23 -30.83 27.06
CA SER A 15 -29.81 -30.55 28.45
C SER A 15 -30.42 -31.46 29.51
N LEU A 16 -29.63 -32.43 29.98
CA LEU A 16 -29.72 -33.19 31.24
C LEU A 16 -28.24 -33.51 31.59
N THR A 17 -27.69 -33.25 32.76
CA THR A 17 -28.11 -33.76 34.08
C THR A 17 -27.44 -32.95 35.19
N ASN A 18 -28.16 -32.85 36.31
CA ASN A 18 -27.71 -32.33 37.59
C ASN A 18 -27.77 -33.52 38.57
N SER A 19 -26.75 -33.76 39.40
CA SER A 19 -26.89 -34.64 40.56
C SER A 19 -26.03 -34.19 41.73
N TYR A 20 -26.61 -34.36 42.92
CA TYR A 20 -26.34 -33.69 44.19
C TYR A 20 -25.32 -34.44 45.07
N SER A 21 -24.49 -33.65 45.75
CA SER A 21 -24.06 -33.68 47.18
C SER A 21 -23.72 -34.99 47.91
N LYS A 22 -22.57 -34.94 48.63
CA LYS A 22 -22.50 -35.25 50.07
C LYS A 22 -21.22 -34.71 50.74
N ASN A 23 -21.39 -34.16 51.94
CA ASN A 23 -20.40 -33.63 52.88
C ASN A 23 -19.59 -34.73 53.59
N SER A 24 -18.37 -34.41 54.04
CA SER A 24 -17.93 -34.64 55.43
C SER A 24 -16.66 -33.87 55.77
N SER A 25 -16.58 -33.55 57.06
CA SER A 25 -15.70 -32.71 57.87
C SER A 25 -14.24 -33.20 58.01
N ASP A 26 -13.28 -32.28 58.22
CA ASP A 26 -12.55 -32.05 59.50
C ASP A 26 -11.10 -31.54 59.32
N GLU A 27 -10.83 -30.49 60.12
CA GLU A 27 -9.61 -30.14 60.87
C GLU A 27 -8.25 -29.74 60.24
N ASN A 28 -7.82 -28.56 60.71
CA ASN A 28 -6.51 -28.18 61.26
C ASN A 28 -5.36 -27.56 60.41
N GLU A 29 -5.04 -26.33 60.85
CA GLU A 29 -3.73 -25.72 61.13
C GLU A 29 -2.77 -25.27 60.01
N SER A 30 -2.51 -23.95 60.07
CA SER A 30 -1.26 -23.21 59.90
C SER A 30 -0.17 -23.75 58.96
N ASN A 31 0.19 -22.98 57.92
CA ASN A 31 1.52 -22.36 57.89
C ASN A 31 1.72 -21.30 56.80
N SER A 32 2.68 -20.46 57.13
CA SER A 32 3.25 -19.27 56.50
C SER A 32 3.61 -19.31 55.01
N SER A 33 3.52 -18.11 54.41
CA SER A 33 4.46 -17.51 53.45
C SER A 33 5.02 -18.35 52.30
N SER A 34 4.63 -17.99 51.06
CA SER A 34 5.52 -17.77 49.90
C SER A 34 4.74 -17.84 48.58
N ARG A 35 3.99 -16.78 48.23
CA ARG A 35 3.41 -16.65 46.88
C ARG A 35 3.13 -15.18 46.51
N LYS A 36 4.16 -14.35 46.52
CA LYS A 36 4.15 -13.02 45.88
C LYS A 36 5.38 -12.85 45.01
N LYS A 37 5.40 -13.52 43.85
CA LYS A 37 6.35 -13.20 42.75
C LYS A 37 5.87 -13.82 41.43
N SER A 38 4.71 -13.42 40.94
CA SER A 38 4.34 -13.69 39.53
C SER A 38 3.26 -12.78 38.93
N LEU A 39 2.67 -11.84 39.67
CA LEU A 39 1.52 -11.04 39.18
C LEU A 39 1.83 -9.57 38.82
N SER A 40 3.05 -9.06 39.05
CA SER A 40 3.36 -7.64 38.76
C SER A 40 4.01 -7.35 37.40
N LYS A 41 4.33 -8.36 36.57
CA LYS A 41 4.95 -8.14 35.24
C LYS A 41 3.95 -8.05 34.07
N LYS A 42 2.66 -8.33 34.30
CA LYS A 42 1.63 -8.36 33.22
C LYS A 42 0.91 -7.02 33.00
N SER A 43 0.79 -6.17 34.03
CA SER A 43 0.11 -4.86 33.95
C SER A 43 0.98 -3.78 33.31
N SER A 44 2.28 -3.75 33.62
CA SER A 44 3.24 -2.78 33.04
C SER A 44 3.49 -2.98 31.54
N LYS A 45 3.42 -4.23 31.03
CA LYS A 45 3.60 -4.52 29.60
C LYS A 45 2.44 -4.06 28.70
N ARG A 46 1.23 -3.90 29.25
CA ARG A 46 0.07 -3.44 28.46
C ARG A 46 0.13 -1.93 28.20
N GLY A 47 0.40 -1.13 29.23
CA GLY A 47 0.55 0.33 29.08
C GLY A 47 1.67 0.73 28.10
N ALA A 48 2.83 0.07 28.17
CA ALA A 48 3.93 0.32 27.23
C ALA A 48 3.57 -0.06 25.77
N LYS A 49 2.78 -1.12 25.57
CA LYS A 49 2.33 -1.52 24.23
C LYS A 49 1.34 -0.50 23.64
N ASP A 50 0.43 0.00 24.47
CA ASP A 50 -0.57 0.99 24.05
C ASP A 50 0.10 2.35 23.74
N GLU A 51 1.13 2.74 24.50
CA GLU A 51 1.95 3.92 24.19
C GLU A 51 2.75 3.76 22.89
N ILE A 52 3.39 2.61 22.66
CA ILE A 52 4.12 2.33 21.42
C ILE A 52 3.18 2.37 20.20
N LEU A 53 1.98 1.78 20.31
CA LEU A 53 0.98 1.83 19.25
C LEU A 53 0.54 3.25 18.95
N LYS A 54 0.33 4.07 19.99
CA LYS A 54 -0.05 5.48 19.83
C LYS A 54 1.06 6.32 19.18
N ILE A 55 2.31 6.10 19.58
CA ILE A 55 3.48 6.77 18.98
C ILE A 55 3.64 6.35 17.51
N SER A 56 3.52 5.05 17.21
CA SER A 56 3.59 4.53 15.84
C SER A 56 2.49 5.11 14.95
N SER A 57 1.24 5.15 15.44
CA SER A 57 0.11 5.74 14.72
C SER A 57 0.34 7.23 14.47
N THR A 58 0.78 7.99 15.47
CA THR A 58 1.08 9.42 15.32
C THR A 58 2.22 9.65 14.31
N HIS A 59 3.23 8.79 14.29
CA HIS A 59 4.31 8.85 13.30
C HIS A 59 3.81 8.58 11.87
N ASN A 60 2.98 7.56 11.69
CA ASN A 60 2.43 7.22 10.38
C ASN A 60 1.49 8.33 9.86
N GLU A 61 0.66 8.91 10.72
CA GLU A 61 -0.16 10.09 10.41
C GLU A 61 0.69 11.28 9.95
N ASN A 62 1.80 11.55 10.64
CA ASN A 62 2.75 12.59 10.25
C ASN A 62 3.39 12.31 8.88
N LEU A 63 3.65 11.03 8.57
CA LEU A 63 4.18 10.63 7.27
C LEU A 63 3.12 10.80 6.16
N LEU A 64 1.88 10.34 6.37
CA LEU A 64 0.79 10.48 5.41
C LEU A 64 0.43 11.93 5.14
N ALA A 65 0.61 12.84 6.11
CA ALA A 65 0.47 14.28 5.90
C ALA A 65 1.38 14.83 4.77
N THR A 66 2.45 14.12 4.41
CA THR A 66 3.30 14.43 3.25
C THR A 66 2.51 14.46 1.95
N LEU A 67 1.47 13.62 1.80
CA LEU A 67 0.63 13.55 0.59
C LEU A 67 -0.04 14.88 0.24
N LYS A 68 -0.28 15.78 1.20
CA LYS A 68 -0.86 17.12 0.96
C LYS A 68 -0.05 17.95 -0.04
N ARG A 69 1.25 17.66 -0.15
CA ARG A 69 2.21 18.35 -1.01
C ARG A 69 2.21 17.84 -2.44
N PHE A 70 1.57 16.70 -2.71
CA PHE A 70 1.61 16.03 -4.00
C PHE A 70 0.23 16.00 -4.65
N GLU A 71 0.20 16.08 -5.98
CA GLU A 71 -0.89 15.49 -6.75
C GLU A 71 -0.72 13.96 -6.71
N THR A 72 -1.75 13.24 -6.25
CA THR A 72 -1.71 11.79 -6.14
C THR A 72 -2.58 11.17 -7.22
N MET A 73 -1.97 10.34 -8.08
CA MET A 73 -2.61 9.65 -9.18
C MET A 73 -2.47 8.14 -9.02
N PHE A 74 -3.58 7.42 -9.11
CA PHE A 74 -3.59 5.98 -9.29
C PHE A 74 -3.69 5.65 -10.77
N LEU A 75 -2.74 4.85 -11.27
CA LEU A 75 -2.75 4.31 -12.62
C LEU A 75 -2.98 2.80 -12.54
N ILE A 76 -4.17 2.36 -12.96
CA ILE A 76 -4.63 0.99 -12.77
C ILE A 76 -4.44 0.20 -14.06
N ASP A 77 -3.78 -0.94 -13.95
CA ASP A 77 -3.72 -1.91 -15.02
C ASP A 77 -5.08 -2.56 -15.24
N ASP A 78 -5.65 -2.32 -16.42
CA ASP A 78 -6.92 -2.89 -16.90
C ASP A 78 -6.69 -3.90 -18.04
N SER A 79 -5.47 -4.43 -18.17
CA SER A 79 -5.14 -5.47 -19.12
C SER A 79 -5.83 -6.80 -18.79
N VAL A 80 -5.98 -7.65 -19.79
CA VAL A 80 -6.65 -8.96 -19.65
C VAL A 80 -5.92 -9.91 -18.68
N SER A 81 -4.63 -9.70 -18.37
CA SER A 81 -3.93 -10.51 -17.36
C SER A 81 -4.53 -10.34 -15.97
N MET A 82 -4.97 -9.12 -15.64
CA MET A 82 -5.61 -8.80 -14.36
C MET A 82 -6.92 -9.59 -14.13
N ALA A 83 -7.53 -10.15 -15.17
CA ALA A 83 -8.72 -11.00 -15.01
C ALA A 83 -8.40 -12.43 -14.50
N ARG A 84 -7.13 -12.81 -14.39
CA ARG A 84 -6.70 -14.15 -13.93
C ARG A 84 -6.53 -14.18 -12.42
N ASP A 85 -6.66 -15.37 -11.84
CA ASP A 85 -6.29 -15.69 -10.44
C ASP A 85 -6.72 -14.66 -9.38
N ARG A 86 -7.88 -14.03 -9.62
CA ARG A 86 -8.46 -12.96 -8.80
C ARG A 86 -7.60 -11.69 -8.66
N HIS A 87 -6.69 -11.45 -9.60
CA HIS A 87 -5.80 -10.30 -9.58
C HIS A 87 -6.59 -8.99 -9.58
N TRP A 88 -7.66 -8.88 -10.36
CA TRP A 88 -8.53 -7.71 -10.37
C TRP A 88 -9.14 -7.46 -9.00
N GLU A 89 -9.77 -8.45 -8.38
CA GLU A 89 -10.39 -8.31 -7.06
C GLU A 89 -9.35 -7.91 -6.00
N MET A 90 -8.16 -8.52 -6.03
CA MET A 90 -7.06 -8.14 -5.14
C MET A 90 -6.59 -6.70 -5.37
N ALA A 91 -6.49 -6.27 -6.63
CA ALA A 91 -6.15 -4.89 -6.96
C ALA A 91 -7.21 -3.93 -6.42
N LEU A 92 -8.49 -4.25 -6.56
CA LEU A 92 -9.59 -3.44 -6.01
C LEU A 92 -9.52 -3.33 -4.49
N GLU A 93 -9.24 -4.43 -3.78
CA GLU A 93 -9.06 -4.43 -2.32
C GLU A 93 -7.89 -3.53 -1.90
N VAL A 94 -6.76 -3.64 -2.60
CA VAL A 94 -5.55 -2.84 -2.35
C VAL A 94 -5.81 -1.35 -2.62
N VAL A 95 -6.39 -1.02 -3.77
CA VAL A 95 -6.71 0.36 -4.15
C VAL A 95 -7.69 0.98 -3.17
N LYS A 96 -8.75 0.26 -2.79
CA LYS A 96 -9.72 0.72 -1.80
C LYS A 96 -9.04 1.10 -0.50
N SER A 97 -8.21 0.21 0.05
CA SER A 97 -7.54 0.47 1.33
C SER A 97 -6.51 1.60 1.26
N ALA A 98 -5.76 1.69 0.16
CA ALA A 98 -4.83 2.80 -0.07
C ALA A 98 -5.56 4.15 -0.16
N ILE A 99 -6.69 4.22 -0.84
CA ILE A 99 -7.50 5.44 -0.97
C ILE A 99 -8.14 5.83 0.35
N GLU A 100 -8.67 4.87 1.11
CA GLU A 100 -9.18 5.10 2.48
C GLU A 100 -8.11 5.76 3.38
N ALA A 101 -6.86 5.31 3.26
CA ALA A 101 -5.73 5.91 3.99
C ALA A 101 -5.27 7.25 3.41
N ALA A 102 -5.41 7.48 2.09
CA ALA A 102 -4.89 8.68 1.43
C ALA A 102 -5.82 9.90 1.53
N LEU A 103 -7.14 9.71 1.32
CA LEU A 103 -8.11 10.82 1.17
C LEU A 103 -8.09 11.85 2.31
N PRO A 104 -7.92 11.49 3.60
CA PRO A 104 -7.80 12.47 4.68
C PRO A 104 -6.61 13.43 4.52
N HIS A 105 -5.61 13.05 3.72
CA HIS A 105 -4.37 13.80 3.48
C HIS A 105 -4.26 14.37 2.06
N VAL A 106 -5.27 14.21 1.20
CA VAL A 106 -5.27 14.72 -0.18
C VAL A 106 -6.52 15.59 -0.40
N PRO A 107 -6.53 16.86 0.05
CA PRO A 107 -7.72 17.72 0.03
C PRO A 107 -8.23 18.06 -1.38
N ASP A 108 -7.33 18.03 -2.37
CA ASP A 108 -7.67 18.27 -3.78
C ASP A 108 -8.32 17.04 -4.43
N GLY A 109 -8.39 15.90 -3.73
CA GLY A 109 -8.82 14.62 -4.26
C GLY A 109 -7.71 13.88 -5.00
N ILE A 110 -7.97 12.62 -5.31
CA ILE A 110 -7.05 11.75 -6.06
C ILE A 110 -7.44 11.69 -7.53
N GLN A 111 -6.47 11.46 -8.40
CA GLN A 111 -6.71 11.17 -9.81
C GLN A 111 -6.69 9.66 -10.01
N LEU A 112 -7.54 9.14 -10.89
CA LEU A 112 -7.53 7.74 -11.28
C LEU A 112 -7.58 7.63 -12.80
N GLN A 113 -6.65 6.86 -13.36
CA GLN A 113 -6.59 6.53 -14.78
C GLN A 113 -6.31 5.05 -14.95
N PHE A 114 -6.52 4.55 -16.17
CA PHE A 114 -6.18 3.20 -16.57
C PHE A 114 -5.07 3.16 -17.61
N LEU A 115 -4.41 2.00 -17.76
CA LEU A 115 -3.39 1.79 -18.80
C LEU A 115 -3.99 1.80 -20.21
N ASN A 116 -5.09 1.09 -20.42
CA ASN A 116 -5.71 0.91 -21.74
C ASN A 116 -6.95 1.80 -21.93
N SER A 117 -7.81 1.90 -20.92
CA SER A 117 -9.03 2.70 -20.99
C SER A 117 -8.78 4.21 -20.92
N SER A 118 -9.57 4.98 -21.66
CA SER A 118 -9.59 6.45 -21.62
C SER A 118 -10.44 7.02 -20.48
N GLN A 119 -11.25 6.18 -19.81
CA GLN A 119 -12.01 6.62 -18.65
C GLN A 119 -11.06 7.06 -17.52
N ASN A 120 -11.49 8.05 -16.75
CA ASN A 120 -10.70 8.59 -15.65
C ASN A 120 -11.62 9.24 -14.61
N LEU A 121 -11.06 9.43 -13.42
CA LEU A 121 -11.58 10.36 -12.42
C LEU A 121 -10.54 11.43 -12.16
N VAL A 122 -11.01 12.67 -12.10
CA VAL A 122 -10.22 13.83 -11.76
C VAL A 122 -10.71 14.32 -10.40
N GLN A 123 -9.80 14.45 -9.44
CA GLN A 123 -10.09 15.00 -8.11
C GLN A 123 -11.18 14.23 -7.34
N ALA A 124 -11.19 12.90 -7.43
CA ALA A 124 -12.13 12.07 -6.66
C ALA A 124 -11.94 12.28 -5.15
N LYS A 125 -13.04 12.56 -4.45
CA LYS A 125 -13.03 12.95 -3.01
C LYS A 125 -13.65 11.91 -2.08
N SER A 126 -14.12 10.80 -2.63
CA SER A 126 -14.68 9.71 -1.84
C SER A 126 -14.22 8.35 -2.34
N VAL A 127 -14.15 7.39 -1.42
CA VAL A 127 -13.84 5.99 -1.74
C VAL A 127 -14.91 5.44 -2.69
N ASP A 128 -16.18 5.75 -2.43
CA ASP A 128 -17.32 5.24 -3.22
C ASP A 128 -17.25 5.70 -4.68
N GLU A 129 -16.88 6.96 -4.95
CA GLU A 129 -16.71 7.46 -6.32
C GLU A 129 -15.68 6.63 -7.11
N VAL A 130 -14.53 6.35 -6.48
CA VAL A 130 -13.47 5.55 -7.07
C VAL A 130 -13.92 4.10 -7.28
N MET A 131 -14.51 3.49 -6.24
CA MET A 131 -14.93 2.10 -6.29
C MET A 131 -16.11 1.87 -7.25
N ASN A 132 -17.01 2.84 -7.40
CA ASN A 132 -18.10 2.77 -8.38
C ASN A 132 -17.56 2.72 -9.81
N LEU A 133 -16.53 3.53 -10.13
CA LEU A 133 -15.86 3.42 -11.43
C LEU A 133 -15.18 2.06 -11.55
N LEU A 134 -14.32 1.69 -10.61
CA LEU A 134 -13.51 0.48 -10.70
C LEU A 134 -14.34 -0.81 -10.80
N THR A 135 -15.43 -0.91 -10.04
CA THR A 135 -16.31 -2.09 -10.06
C THR A 135 -17.19 -2.18 -11.31
N SER A 136 -17.37 -1.07 -12.05
CA SER A 136 -18.02 -1.09 -13.36
C SER A 136 -17.13 -1.67 -14.47
N PHE A 137 -15.83 -1.80 -14.21
CA PHE A 137 -14.85 -2.32 -15.15
C PHE A 137 -14.66 -3.84 -15.04
N LYS A 138 -14.38 -4.43 -16.20
CA LYS A 138 -13.73 -5.73 -16.31
C LYS A 138 -12.43 -5.53 -17.10
N PRO A 139 -11.28 -6.01 -16.62
CA PRO A 139 -10.04 -5.89 -17.36
C PRO A 139 -10.17 -6.55 -18.73
N ASN A 140 -9.93 -5.76 -19.78
CA ASN A 140 -10.11 -6.18 -21.17
C ASN A 140 -9.06 -5.58 -22.12
N GLY A 141 -8.08 -4.84 -21.59
CA GLY A 141 -6.96 -4.32 -22.36
C GLY A 141 -6.15 -5.45 -22.97
N ALA A 142 -5.78 -5.33 -24.24
CA ALA A 142 -5.07 -6.39 -24.96
C ALA A 142 -3.62 -6.55 -24.48
N SER A 143 -3.06 -5.53 -23.83
CA SER A 143 -1.66 -5.46 -23.44
C SER A 143 -1.47 -4.62 -22.17
N THR A 144 -0.23 -4.49 -21.70
CA THR A 144 0.15 -3.73 -20.49
C THR A 144 1.04 -2.55 -20.89
N PRO A 145 0.50 -1.50 -21.55
CA PRO A 145 1.28 -0.43 -22.19
C PRO A 145 1.75 0.62 -21.18
N THR A 146 2.41 0.16 -20.11
CA THR A 146 2.84 0.99 -18.98
C THR A 146 3.80 2.08 -19.43
N GLU A 147 4.78 1.73 -20.29
CA GLU A 147 5.73 2.67 -20.86
C GLU A 147 5.05 3.79 -21.65
N THR A 148 4.10 3.44 -22.51
CA THR A 148 3.37 4.37 -23.37
C THR A 148 2.51 5.32 -22.53
N ARG A 149 1.75 4.76 -21.58
CA ARG A 149 0.86 5.55 -20.73
C ARG A 149 1.62 6.48 -19.80
N LEU A 150 2.71 5.99 -19.21
CA LEU A 150 3.56 6.76 -18.32
C LEU A 150 4.29 7.88 -19.07
N GLU A 151 4.79 7.62 -20.27
CA GLU A 151 5.41 8.64 -21.13
C GLU A 151 4.42 9.77 -21.44
N TYR A 152 3.19 9.44 -21.81
CA TYR A 152 2.13 10.43 -22.07
C TYR A 152 1.87 11.32 -20.85
N ILE A 153 1.56 10.71 -19.69
CA ILE A 153 1.25 11.44 -18.45
C ILE A 153 2.42 12.34 -18.03
N LEU A 154 3.64 11.81 -18.04
CA LEU A 154 4.80 12.53 -17.53
C LEU A 154 5.30 13.59 -18.51
N ASN A 155 5.19 13.41 -19.82
CA ASN A 155 5.55 14.46 -20.77
C ASN A 155 4.61 15.67 -20.64
N ASP A 156 3.31 15.44 -20.54
CA ASP A 156 2.32 16.52 -20.34
C ASP A 156 2.61 17.27 -19.02
N TYR A 157 2.88 16.53 -17.94
CA TYR A 157 3.24 17.12 -16.65
C TYR A 157 4.55 17.92 -16.70
N LEU A 158 5.61 17.37 -17.29
CA LEU A 158 6.91 18.04 -17.38
C LEU A 158 6.83 19.31 -18.21
N GLN A 159 6.13 19.27 -19.36
CA GLN A 159 5.93 20.45 -20.18
C GLN A 159 5.18 21.55 -19.42
N LYS A 160 4.15 21.19 -18.64
CA LYS A 160 3.42 22.13 -17.79
C LYS A 160 4.35 22.82 -16.79
N ILE A 161 5.11 22.06 -16.00
CA ILE A 161 5.95 22.64 -14.93
C ILE A 161 7.16 23.42 -15.47
N GLU A 162 7.64 23.08 -16.67
CA GLU A 162 8.70 23.84 -17.35
C GLU A 162 8.20 25.22 -17.78
N ASN A 163 7.02 25.27 -18.43
CA ASN A 163 6.39 26.54 -18.81
C ASN A 163 6.11 27.41 -17.58
N GLU A 164 5.55 26.83 -16.50
CA GLU A 164 5.27 27.54 -15.25
C GLU A 164 6.55 28.14 -14.62
N LYS A 165 7.66 27.41 -14.71
CA LYS A 165 8.96 27.85 -14.20
C LYS A 165 9.53 29.02 -15.00
N GLU A 166 9.37 29.01 -16.32
CA GLU A 166 9.79 30.11 -17.19
C GLU A 166 8.96 31.37 -16.96
N GLU A 167 7.65 31.21 -16.82
CA GLU A 167 6.69 32.30 -16.61
C GLU A 167 6.74 32.88 -15.18
N LYS A 168 7.45 32.22 -14.24
CA LYS A 168 7.49 32.54 -12.80
C LYS A 168 6.09 32.57 -12.16
N ASN A 169 5.22 31.68 -12.63
CA ASN A 169 3.84 31.55 -12.21
C ASN A 169 3.68 30.60 -11.01
N ILE A 170 2.42 30.29 -10.65
CA ILE A 170 2.08 29.27 -9.63
C ILE A 170 2.73 27.94 -10.04
N ILE A 171 3.56 27.40 -9.16
CA ILE A 171 4.26 26.13 -9.39
C ILE A 171 3.30 24.98 -9.11
N SER A 172 3.07 24.11 -10.09
CA SER A 172 2.33 22.86 -9.92
C SER A 172 2.92 22.00 -8.81
N LYS A 173 2.05 21.31 -8.08
CA LYS A 173 2.48 20.35 -7.07
C LYS A 173 3.31 19.23 -7.72
N PRO A 174 4.31 18.70 -7.01
CA PRO A 174 4.93 17.42 -7.34
C PRO A 174 3.92 16.31 -7.61
N LEU A 175 4.25 15.38 -8.51
CA LEU A 175 3.37 14.29 -8.91
C LEU A 175 3.79 12.96 -8.27
N ASN A 176 2.84 12.27 -7.63
CA ASN A 176 2.99 10.93 -7.07
C ASN A 176 2.10 9.95 -7.85
N ILE A 177 2.71 9.11 -8.69
CA ILE A 177 1.99 8.11 -9.50
C ILE A 177 2.08 6.75 -8.82
N ILE A 178 0.94 6.15 -8.50
CA ILE A 178 0.82 4.84 -7.88
C ILE A 178 0.26 3.88 -8.92
N ILE A 179 1.10 3.00 -9.44
CA ILE A 179 0.77 2.04 -10.50
C ILE A 179 0.41 0.70 -9.86
N VAL A 180 -0.79 0.19 -10.14
CA VAL A 180 -1.23 -1.13 -9.66
C VAL A 180 -1.32 -2.09 -10.84
N THR A 181 -0.51 -3.15 -10.85
CA THR A 181 -0.37 -4.06 -12.00
C THR A 181 0.00 -5.47 -11.56
N ASP A 182 -0.40 -6.49 -12.35
CA ASP A 182 0.04 -7.87 -12.21
C ASP A 182 1.14 -8.27 -13.21
N GLY A 183 1.46 -7.37 -14.15
CA GLY A 183 2.27 -7.64 -15.32
C GLY A 183 3.50 -6.75 -15.40
N VAL A 184 4.25 -6.98 -16.48
CA VAL A 184 5.31 -6.06 -16.90
C VAL A 184 4.74 -5.18 -18.01
N ALA A 185 5.24 -3.95 -18.10
CA ALA A 185 5.25 -3.18 -19.34
C ALA A 185 5.50 -4.05 -20.59
N ASP A 186 4.74 -3.80 -21.65
CA ASP A 186 4.90 -4.49 -22.94
C ASP A 186 6.31 -4.33 -23.50
N ASP A 187 6.94 -3.17 -23.22
CA ASP A 187 8.33 -2.91 -23.54
C ASP A 187 9.09 -2.35 -22.33
N LEU A 188 9.75 -3.24 -21.58
CA LEU A 188 10.58 -2.87 -20.44
C LEU A 188 11.72 -1.91 -20.83
N HIS A 189 12.32 -2.08 -22.01
CA HIS A 189 13.42 -1.23 -22.44
C HIS A 189 12.96 0.21 -22.66
N ASN A 190 11.80 0.39 -23.28
CA ASN A 190 11.18 1.70 -23.44
C ASN A 190 10.72 2.27 -22.09
N LEU A 191 10.18 1.46 -21.17
CA LEU A 191 9.87 1.93 -19.82
C LEU A 191 11.10 2.50 -19.11
N ILE A 192 12.21 1.76 -19.11
CA ILE A 192 13.49 2.20 -18.55
C ILE A 192 13.94 3.51 -19.21
N THR A 193 13.91 3.54 -20.54
CA THR A 193 14.35 4.70 -21.32
C THR A 193 13.51 5.94 -21.02
N THR A 194 12.19 5.79 -20.90
CA THR A 194 11.25 6.84 -20.51
C THR A 194 11.59 7.39 -19.12
N ILE A 195 11.72 6.52 -18.11
CA ILE A 195 12.07 6.92 -16.74
C ILE A 195 13.41 7.67 -16.71
N VAL A 196 14.43 7.18 -17.42
CA VAL A 196 15.75 7.83 -17.52
C VAL A 196 15.65 9.21 -18.19
N LYS A 197 14.89 9.34 -19.28
CA LYS A 197 14.64 10.62 -19.95
C LYS A 197 13.99 11.64 -19.01
N ILE A 198 12.96 11.21 -18.26
CA ILE A 198 12.27 12.04 -17.27
C ILE A 198 13.26 12.52 -16.19
N CYS A 199 14.08 11.62 -15.64
CA CYS A 199 15.07 11.98 -14.63
C CYS A 199 16.05 13.03 -15.16
N LYS A 200 16.61 12.82 -16.35
CA LYS A 200 17.54 13.77 -16.99
C LYS A 200 16.90 15.13 -17.25
N ARG A 201 15.63 15.16 -17.67
CA ARG A 201 14.87 16.40 -17.89
C ARG A 201 14.65 17.16 -16.56
N LEU A 202 14.29 16.45 -15.49
CA LEU A 202 14.18 17.03 -14.15
C LEU A 202 15.51 17.59 -13.62
N GLU A 203 16.63 16.89 -13.87
CA GLU A 203 17.99 17.34 -13.53
C GLU A 203 18.42 18.58 -14.31
N ALA A 204 18.25 18.57 -15.64
CA ALA A 204 18.66 19.67 -16.52
C ALA A 204 17.96 20.98 -16.16
N HIS A 205 16.69 20.90 -15.77
CA HIS A 205 15.91 22.06 -15.35
C HIS A 205 16.01 22.33 -13.84
N ASN A 206 16.84 21.59 -13.08
CA ASN A 206 17.04 21.78 -11.64
C ASN A 206 15.71 21.81 -10.83
N PHE A 207 14.82 20.83 -11.08
CA PHE A 207 13.61 20.63 -10.29
C PHE A 207 13.93 19.96 -8.93
N PRO A 208 13.10 20.11 -7.89
CA PRO A 208 13.25 19.40 -6.62
C PRO A 208 13.41 17.88 -6.79
N MET A 209 14.14 17.21 -5.87
CA MET A 209 14.33 15.75 -5.93
C MET A 209 13.01 14.97 -5.88
N SER A 210 12.05 15.48 -5.12
CA SER A 210 10.73 14.88 -4.97
C SER A 210 9.70 15.37 -6.00
N GLN A 211 10.12 15.93 -7.15
CA GLN A 211 9.17 16.51 -8.12
C GLN A 211 8.25 15.44 -8.75
N VAL A 212 8.79 14.24 -8.98
CA VAL A 212 8.06 13.09 -9.51
C VAL A 212 8.43 11.88 -8.67
N GLY A 213 7.43 11.09 -8.28
CA GLY A 213 7.61 9.76 -7.71
C GLY A 213 6.68 8.76 -8.39
N ILE A 214 7.18 7.54 -8.58
CA ILE A 214 6.48 6.41 -9.20
C ILE A 214 6.55 5.24 -8.22
N GLN A 215 5.39 4.76 -7.79
CA GLN A 215 5.27 3.62 -6.89
C GLN A 215 4.56 2.49 -7.61
N PHE A 216 5.25 1.38 -7.86
CA PHE A 216 4.62 0.15 -8.32
C PHE A 216 4.06 -0.65 -7.14
N ILE A 217 2.83 -1.14 -7.31
CA ILE A 217 2.20 -2.12 -6.44
C ILE A 217 1.96 -3.36 -7.30
N GLN A 218 2.75 -4.40 -7.07
CA GLN A 218 2.63 -5.66 -7.79
C GLN A 218 1.51 -6.49 -7.17
N ILE A 219 0.57 -6.91 -8.02
CA ILE A 219 -0.45 -7.91 -7.73
C ILE A 219 0.02 -9.27 -8.26
N GLY A 220 -0.31 -10.34 -7.54
CA GLY A 220 0.14 -11.68 -7.89
C GLY A 220 1.60 -11.95 -7.48
N ALA A 221 2.08 -13.16 -7.78
CA ALA A 221 3.37 -13.68 -7.31
C ALA A 221 4.35 -14.05 -8.43
N ASP A 222 4.18 -13.46 -9.62
CA ASP A 222 5.08 -13.69 -10.75
C ASP A 222 6.49 -13.16 -10.44
N ARG A 223 7.45 -14.09 -10.34
CA ARG A 223 8.85 -13.80 -10.03
C ARG A 223 9.55 -13.01 -11.13
N ASN A 224 9.13 -13.14 -12.38
CA ASN A 224 9.68 -12.36 -13.49
C ASN A 224 9.27 -10.89 -13.36
N VAL A 225 7.99 -10.62 -13.10
CA VAL A 225 7.48 -9.27 -12.81
C VAL A 225 8.25 -8.66 -11.64
N THR A 226 8.37 -9.41 -10.53
CA THR A 226 9.12 -8.97 -9.36
C THR A 226 10.58 -8.60 -9.67
N LYS A 227 11.29 -9.42 -10.46
CA LYS A 227 12.68 -9.13 -10.84
C LYS A 227 12.80 -7.82 -11.62
N GLN A 228 11.85 -7.57 -12.51
CA GLN A 228 11.89 -6.40 -13.38
C GLN A 228 11.52 -5.12 -12.63
N LEU A 229 10.49 -5.15 -11.78
CA LEU A 229 10.16 -4.01 -10.92
C LEU A 229 11.28 -3.69 -9.91
N LYS A 230 11.95 -4.71 -9.36
CA LYS A 230 13.15 -4.51 -8.50
C LYS A 230 14.32 -3.90 -9.25
N PHE A 231 14.47 -4.22 -10.54
CA PHE A 231 15.48 -3.58 -11.38
C PHE A 231 15.18 -2.08 -11.54
N LEU A 232 13.92 -1.70 -11.76
CA LEU A 232 13.52 -0.30 -11.85
C LEU A 232 13.74 0.48 -10.54
N ASP A 233 13.47 -0.12 -9.37
CA ASP A 233 13.65 0.52 -8.06
C ASP A 233 15.12 0.68 -7.64
N SER A 234 16.02 -0.24 -8.04
CA SER A 234 17.37 -0.32 -7.42
C SER A 234 18.56 -0.25 -8.38
N LYS A 235 18.34 -0.14 -9.70
CA LYS A 235 19.42 -0.27 -10.69
C LYS A 235 19.51 0.83 -11.73
N LEU A 236 18.63 1.83 -11.69
CA LEU A 236 18.64 2.87 -12.72
C LEU A 236 19.80 3.86 -12.56
N GLU A 237 20.15 4.25 -11.34
CA GLU A 237 21.24 5.19 -11.06
C GLU A 237 22.60 4.65 -11.57
N ASP A 238 22.99 3.48 -11.09
CA ASP A 238 24.27 2.82 -11.42
C ASP A 238 24.42 2.56 -12.93
N ASN A 239 23.34 2.15 -13.60
CA ASN A 239 23.40 1.68 -14.98
C ASN A 239 23.26 2.81 -16.01
N TYR A 240 22.62 3.92 -15.66
CA TYR A 240 22.26 4.98 -16.62
C TYR A 240 22.76 6.37 -16.25
N GLY A 241 23.47 6.50 -15.12
CA GLY A 241 24.11 7.76 -14.70
C GLY A 241 23.10 8.85 -14.35
N ILE A 242 21.96 8.48 -13.79
CA ILE A 242 20.99 9.42 -13.22
C ILE A 242 21.22 9.54 -11.71
N SER A 243 20.97 10.72 -11.15
CA SER A 243 21.15 11.03 -9.73
C SER A 243 19.85 10.99 -8.92
N ARG A 244 18.74 10.67 -9.59
CA ARG A 244 17.39 10.67 -9.03
C ARG A 244 16.84 9.26 -8.93
N ASP A 245 16.46 8.90 -7.72
CA ASP A 245 15.73 7.68 -7.43
C ASP A 245 14.22 7.95 -7.30
N ILE A 246 13.50 7.91 -8.42
CA ILE A 246 12.07 8.26 -8.49
C ILE A 246 11.13 7.05 -8.49
N VAL A 247 11.65 5.81 -8.61
CA VAL A 247 10.83 4.60 -8.75
C VAL A 247 10.96 3.73 -7.51
N ASP A 248 9.85 3.29 -6.94
CA ASP A 248 9.83 2.33 -5.84
C ASP A 248 8.81 1.23 -6.12
N MET A 249 8.91 0.09 -5.43
CA MET A 249 7.97 -1.01 -5.60
C MET A 249 7.59 -1.71 -4.28
N ILE A 250 6.42 -2.33 -4.27
CA ILE A 250 5.98 -3.23 -3.22
C ILE A 250 5.16 -4.39 -3.81
N GLU A 251 5.36 -5.59 -3.26
CA GLU A 251 4.59 -6.79 -3.60
C GLU A 251 3.38 -6.92 -2.66
N TYR A 252 2.19 -7.12 -3.21
CA TYR A 252 1.02 -7.49 -2.42
C TYR A 252 1.06 -8.98 -2.07
N THR A 253 1.14 -9.27 -0.77
CA THR A 253 1.30 -10.63 -0.24
C THR A 253 -0.01 -11.23 0.31
N GLY A 254 -1.15 -10.63 -0.02
CA GLY A 254 -2.48 -11.06 0.46
C GLY A 254 -2.88 -10.47 1.81
N VAL A 255 -2.05 -9.61 2.42
CA VAL A 255 -2.36 -8.94 3.69
C VAL A 255 -2.11 -7.45 3.56
N ILE A 256 -3.16 -6.66 3.77
CA ILE A 256 -3.09 -5.21 3.85
C ILE A 256 -2.85 -4.81 5.31
N THR A 257 -1.75 -4.12 5.54
CA THR A 257 -1.37 -3.57 6.86
C THR A 257 -1.21 -2.06 6.76
N GLU A 258 -1.23 -1.36 7.88
CA GLU A 258 -0.93 0.09 7.91
C GLU A 258 0.43 0.39 7.27
N LYS A 259 1.45 -0.45 7.53
CA LYS A 259 2.78 -0.34 6.91
C LYS A 259 2.73 -0.54 5.39
N PHE A 260 1.90 -1.48 4.92
CA PHE A 260 1.69 -1.70 3.49
C PHE A 260 1.09 -0.44 2.85
N ASN A 261 -0.01 0.08 3.38
CA ASN A 261 -0.63 1.32 2.87
C ASN A 261 0.34 2.50 2.88
N LEU A 262 1.10 2.67 3.96
CA LEU A 262 2.10 3.73 4.06
C LEU A 262 3.15 3.62 2.94
N LYS A 263 3.67 2.42 2.68
CA LYS A 263 4.65 2.18 1.60
C LYS A 263 4.02 2.33 0.22
N CYS A 264 2.80 1.84 0.00
CA CYS A 264 2.03 2.03 -1.24
C CYS A 264 1.79 3.50 -1.59
N LEU A 265 1.63 4.36 -0.60
CA LEU A 265 1.32 5.78 -0.82
C LEU A 265 2.57 6.65 -0.90
N LEU A 266 3.64 6.29 -0.18
CA LEU A 266 4.78 7.19 0.02
C LEU A 266 6.11 6.67 -0.51
N GLY A 267 6.24 5.40 -0.89
CA GLY A 267 7.54 4.83 -1.25
C GLY A 267 8.23 5.59 -2.40
N GLY A 268 7.49 5.87 -3.47
CA GLY A 268 7.99 6.63 -4.63
C GLY A 268 8.36 8.09 -4.34
N VAL A 269 7.92 8.68 -3.22
CA VAL A 269 8.12 10.13 -2.92
C VAL A 269 8.81 10.42 -1.58
N ASN A 270 8.99 9.41 -0.72
CA ASN A 270 9.60 9.53 0.60
C ASN A 270 10.45 8.30 0.96
N LYS A 271 11.56 8.12 0.23
CA LYS A 271 12.48 6.98 0.42
C LYS A 271 13.26 7.00 1.74
N VAL A 272 13.53 8.19 2.29
CA VAL A 272 14.35 8.36 3.51
C VAL A 272 13.67 7.73 4.73
N SER A 273 12.34 7.80 4.81
CA SER A 273 11.59 7.31 5.98
C SER A 273 11.58 5.77 6.09
N PHE A 274 11.73 5.04 4.97
CA PHE A 274 11.67 3.58 4.98
C PHE A 274 13.03 2.90 5.09
N SER A 275 14.09 3.49 4.53
CA SER A 275 15.47 3.00 4.72
C SER A 275 15.94 3.13 6.18
N PHE A 276 15.54 4.20 6.88
CA PHE A 276 15.93 4.42 8.27
C PHE A 276 15.30 3.40 9.24
N VAL A 277 14.06 2.96 8.98
CA VAL A 277 13.38 1.92 9.80
C VAL A 277 14.08 0.56 9.68
N LEU A 278 14.61 0.24 8.49
CA LEU A 278 15.39 -0.98 8.28
C LEU A 278 16.74 -0.91 9.04
N PHE A 279 17.41 0.24 8.98
CA PHE A 279 18.67 0.49 9.68
C PHE A 279 18.51 0.42 11.22
N CYS A 280 17.48 1.04 11.77
CA CYS A 280 17.18 0.99 13.21
C CYS A 280 16.81 -0.43 13.69
N ARG A 281 16.09 -1.24 12.89
CA ARG A 281 15.82 -2.64 13.23
C ARG A 281 17.07 -3.50 13.28
N ILE A 282 18.05 -3.25 12.40
CA ILE A 282 19.34 -3.95 12.44
C ILE A 282 20.08 -3.58 13.72
N ILE A 283 20.18 -2.29 14.07
CA ILE A 283 20.85 -1.85 15.29
C ILE A 283 20.17 -2.42 16.55
N ILE A 284 18.84 -2.39 16.62
CA ILE A 284 18.10 -2.91 17.77
C ILE A 284 18.29 -4.44 17.90
N ASN A 285 18.26 -5.20 16.80
CA ASN A 285 18.50 -6.64 16.85
C ASN A 285 19.96 -6.98 17.21
N VAL A 286 20.93 -6.18 16.76
CA VAL A 286 22.34 -6.34 17.15
C VAL A 286 22.54 -6.00 18.63
N LEU A 287 21.85 -4.99 19.17
CA LEU A 287 21.90 -4.64 20.59
C LEU A 287 21.26 -5.70 21.48
N ILE A 288 20.16 -6.32 21.04
CA ILE A 288 19.45 -7.37 21.80
C ILE A 288 20.26 -8.68 21.84
N LEU A 289 21.09 -8.96 20.83
CA LEU A 289 21.99 -10.12 20.82
C LEU A 289 23.25 -9.93 21.69
N TRP A 290 23.48 -8.72 22.21
CA TRP A 290 24.64 -8.35 23.05
C TRP A 290 24.30 -8.21 24.55
N VAL A 291 23.07 -8.54 24.96
CA VAL A 291 22.60 -8.59 26.35
C VAL A 291 22.09 -9.99 26.68
#